data_AF-A0A453MHC4-F1
#
_entry.id   AF-A0A453MHC4-F1
#
_cell.length_a   1.000
_cell.length_b   1.000
_cell.length_c   1.000
_cell.angle_alpha   90.00
_cell.angle_beta   90.00
_cell.angle_gamma   90.00
#
_symmetry.space_group_name_H-M   'P 1'
#
loop_
_entity.id
_entity.type
_entity.pdbx_description
1 polymer ?
#
loop_
_entity_poly.entity_id
_entity_poly.type
_entity_poly.pdbx_seq_one_letter_code
_entity_poly.pdbx_strand_id
1 'polypeptide(L)' 'GAAPASAHHCLVLGAGDGLSVWKRSGAPLRFVLAAGQPLNELVVQQGPFVMNSRAQIKKAMEDYYYGRNGFEKASQWSST' A
#
# COMPACT_ATOMS: atom_id res chain seq x y z
N GLY A 1 26.38 8.73 -1.91
CA GLY A 1 25.13 9.50 -1.79
C GLY A 1 24.20 9.08 -2.91
N ALA A 2 22.88 9.07 -2.68
CA ALA A 2 21.90 8.69 -3.70
C ALA A 2 21.90 9.67 -4.90
N ALA A 3 21.52 9.17 -6.08
CA ALA A 3 21.32 10.01 -7.25
C ALA A 3 20.20 11.04 -7.00
N PRO A 4 20.28 12.25 -7.57
CA PRO A 4 19.17 13.20 -7.51
C PRO A 4 17.89 12.61 -8.09
N ALA A 5 16.75 12.89 -7.45
CA ALA A 5 15.43 12.50 -7.95
C ALA A 5 14.58 13.72 -8.26
N SER A 6 13.74 13.62 -9.29
CA SER A 6 12.73 14.61 -9.62
C SER A 6 11.37 14.24 -9.01
N ALA A 7 10.36 15.10 -9.21
CA ALA A 7 8.99 14.82 -8.77
C ALA A 7 8.47 13.49 -9.36
N HIS A 8 7.46 12.91 -8.69
CA HIS A 8 6.76 11.69 -9.13
C HIS A 8 7.59 10.40 -9.12
N HIS A 9 8.64 10.34 -8.29
CA HIS A 9 9.43 9.12 -8.08
C HIS A 9 9.21 8.53 -6.69
N CYS A 10 9.24 7.20 -6.61
CA CYS A 10 9.33 6.46 -5.36
C CYS A 10 10.77 5.96 -5.20
N LEU A 11 11.44 6.40 -4.14
CA LEU A 11 12.81 5.98 -3.82
C LEU A 11 12.77 4.93 -2.72
N VAL A 12 13.26 3.72 -3.02
CA VAL A 12 13.44 2.68 -2.00
C VAL A 12 14.75 2.95 -1.28
N LEU A 13 14.67 3.17 0.03
CA LEU A 13 15.82 3.43 0.89
C LEU A 13 16.38 2.12 1.43
N GLY A 14 17.72 2.04 1.53
CA GLY A 14 18.40 0.92 2.16
C GLY A 14 18.44 1.04 3.69
N ALA A 15 19.16 0.12 4.33
CA ALA A 15 19.39 0.16 5.77
C ALA A 15 20.16 1.43 6.20
N GLY A 16 19.84 1.96 7.38
CA GLY A 16 20.50 3.11 8.00
C GLY A 16 19.63 3.74 9.09
N ASP A 17 20.22 4.62 9.88
CA ASP A 17 19.56 5.21 11.06
C ASP A 17 18.91 6.57 10.78
N GLY A 18 19.01 7.07 9.55
CA GLY A 18 18.45 8.37 9.18
C GLY A 18 18.53 8.68 7.69
N LEU A 19 17.80 9.74 7.31
CA LEU A 19 17.75 10.28 5.95
C LEU A 19 18.12 11.76 5.98
N SER A 20 19.02 12.18 5.09
CA SER A 20 19.31 13.59 4.84
C SER A 20 18.86 13.98 3.44
N VAL A 21 18.16 15.11 3.33
CA VAL A 21 17.56 15.59 2.08
C VAL A 21 17.96 17.04 1.84
N TRP A 22 18.37 17.34 0.61
CA TRP A 22 18.74 18.68 0.18
C TRP A 22 18.18 18.94 -1.23
N LYS A 23 17.71 20.18 -1.45
CA LYS A 23 17.22 20.62 -2.76
C LYS A 23 18.24 21.54 -3.41
N ARG A 24 18.52 21.32 -4.71
CA ARG A 24 19.37 22.22 -5.51
C ARG A 24 18.58 23.33 -6.21
N SER A 25 17.27 23.15 -6.37
CA SER A 25 16.38 24.11 -7.04
C SER A 25 15.85 25.18 -6.06
N GLY A 26 15.52 26.35 -6.60
CA GLY A 26 14.81 27.41 -5.87
C GLY A 26 13.37 27.06 -5.51
N ALA A 27 12.71 26.19 -6.29
CA ALA A 27 11.31 25.79 -6.07
C ALA A 27 11.12 25.05 -4.72
N PRO A 28 9.94 25.15 -4.07
CA PRO A 28 9.63 24.38 -2.88
C PRO A 28 9.74 22.87 -3.12
N LEU A 29 10.36 22.15 -2.18
CA LEU A 29 10.41 20.69 -2.18
C LEU A 29 9.28 20.17 -1.29
N ARG A 30 8.44 19.28 -1.84
CA ARG A 30 7.41 18.54 -1.08
C ARG A 30 7.56 17.05 -1.37
N PHE A 31 7.65 16.25 -0.33
CA PHE A 31 7.73 14.80 -0.41
C PHE A 31 7.09 14.17 0.82
N VAL A 32 6.84 12.87 0.74
CA VAL A 32 6.39 12.04 1.86
C VAL A 32 7.50 11.03 2.15
N LEU A 33 7.80 10.83 3.44
CA LEU A 33 8.63 9.72 3.91
C LEU A 33 7.72 8.70 4.58
N ALA A 34 7.72 7.48 4.06
CA ALA A 34 6.99 6.36 4.63
C ALA A 34 7.98 5.27 5.06
N ALA A 35 7.84 4.80 6.30
CA ALA A 35 8.63 3.71 6.86
C ALA A 35 7.73 2.87 7.76
N GLY A 36 8.03 1.57 7.88
CA GLY A 36 7.27 0.65 8.71
C GLY A 36 8.05 -0.62 8.98
N GLN A 37 7.74 -1.29 10.09
CA GLN A 37 8.31 -2.58 10.40
C GLN A 37 7.71 -3.64 9.46
N PRO A 38 8.53 -4.45 8.76
CA PRO A 38 8.02 -5.58 7.99
C PRO A 38 7.25 -6.55 8.89
N LEU A 39 6.03 -6.92 8.49
CA LEU A 39 5.22 -7.89 9.22
C LEU A 39 5.78 -9.33 9.11
N ASN A 40 6.60 -9.60 8.08
CA ASN A 40 7.17 -10.92 7.79
C ASN A 40 6.14 -12.04 7.63
N GLU A 41 4.95 -11.69 7.13
CA GLU A 41 3.90 -12.64 6.79
C GLU A 41 3.81 -12.85 5.27
N LEU A 42 3.23 -13.97 4.85
CA LEU A 42 2.92 -14.18 3.45
C LEU A 42 1.91 -13.14 2.97
N VAL A 43 2.18 -12.57 1.80
CA VAL A 43 1.28 -11.64 1.11
C VAL A 43 0.74 -12.34 -0.13
N VAL A 44 -0.56 -12.64 -0.12
CA VAL A 44 -1.29 -13.18 -1.27
C VAL A 44 -2.36 -12.16 -1.64
N GLN A 45 -2.28 -11.62 -2.86
CA GLN A 45 -3.20 -10.59 -3.35
C GLN A 45 -3.98 -11.09 -4.58
N GLN A 46 -5.28 -10.81 -4.59
CA GLN A 46 -6.12 -10.93 -5.79
C GLN A 46 -7.14 -9.79 -5.84
N GLY A 47 -6.98 -8.91 -6.82
CA GLY A 47 -7.82 -7.72 -6.95
C GLY A 47 -7.79 -6.85 -5.68
N PRO A 48 -8.94 -6.53 -5.07
CA PRO A 48 -9.03 -5.67 -3.89
C PRO A 48 -8.68 -6.38 -2.57
N PHE A 49 -8.45 -7.70 -2.59
CA PHE A 49 -8.23 -8.49 -1.37
C PHE A 49 -6.76 -8.87 -1.21
N VAL A 50 -6.23 -8.68 0.00
CA VAL A 50 -4.90 -9.11 0.43
C VAL A 50 -5.07 -9.95 1.70
N MET A 51 -4.56 -11.18 1.67
CA MET A 51 -4.62 -12.16 2.78
C MET A 51 -3.31 -12.96 2.85
N ASN A 52 -3.17 -13.82 3.87
CA ASN A 52 -1.96 -14.63 4.04
C ASN A 52 -1.97 -15.97 3.26
N SER A 53 -3.09 -16.36 2.64
CA SER A 53 -3.20 -17.62 1.89
C SER A 53 -4.21 -17.58 0.73
N ARG A 54 -4.03 -18.47 -0.26
CA ARG A 54 -4.98 -18.62 -1.39
C ARG A 54 -6.40 -19.04 -0.94
N ALA A 55 -6.50 -19.85 0.10
CA ALA A 55 -7.78 -20.28 0.65
C ALA A 55 -8.56 -19.10 1.26
N GLN A 56 -7.88 -18.22 2.00
CA GLN A 56 -8.49 -17.01 2.55
C GLN A 56 -8.90 -16.03 1.44
N ILE A 57 -8.12 -15.89 0.37
CA ILE A 57 -8.53 -15.10 -0.81
C ILE A 57 -9.81 -15.66 -1.43
N LYS A 58 -9.89 -16.99 -1.65
CA LYS A 58 -11.11 -17.63 -2.18
C LYS A 58 -12.32 -17.32 -1.29
N LYS A 59 -12.15 -17.46 0.03
CA LYS A 59 -13.20 -17.17 1.00
C LYS A 59 -13.64 -15.70 0.98
N ALA A 60 -12.71 -14.75 0.94
CA ALA A 60 -13.01 -13.33 0.88
C ALA A 60 -13.79 -12.96 -0.39
N MET A 61 -13.45 -13.56 -1.53
CA MET A 61 -14.22 -13.38 -2.78
C MET A 61 -15.63 -13.96 -2.66
N GLU A 62 -15.79 -15.18 -2.13
CA GLU A 62 -17.11 -15.78 -1.87
C GLU A 62 -17.95 -14.89 -0.95
N ASP A 63 -17.36 -14.40 0.14
CA ASP A 63 -18.02 -13.53 1.10
C ASP A 63 -18.44 -12.18 0.48
N TYR A 64 -17.61 -11.61 -0.38
CA TYR A 64 -17.96 -10.43 -1.16
C TYR A 64 -19.13 -10.70 -2.12
N TYR A 65 -19.07 -11.76 -2.91
CA TYR A 65 -20.11 -12.09 -3.89
C TYR A 65 -21.46 -12.42 -3.25
N TYR A 66 -21.45 -13.06 -2.08
CA TYR A 66 -22.66 -13.42 -1.36
C TYR A 66 -23.09 -12.40 -0.30
N GLY A 67 -22.34 -11.29 -0.14
CA GLY A 67 -22.61 -10.25 0.85
C GLY A 67 -22.63 -10.79 2.29
N ARG A 68 -21.54 -11.44 2.71
CA ARG A 68 -21.39 -12.04 4.06
C ARG A 68 -20.08 -11.63 4.71
N ASN A 69 -19.95 -11.92 6.00
CA ASN A 69 -18.72 -11.75 6.78
C ASN A 69 -18.09 -10.35 6.63
N GLY A 70 -18.93 -9.30 6.73
CA GLY A 70 -18.52 -7.91 6.62
C GLY A 70 -18.94 -7.21 5.32
N PHE A 71 -19.43 -7.96 4.32
CA PHE A 71 -19.94 -7.42 3.05
C PHE A 71 -21.46 -7.34 2.95
N GLU A 72 -22.20 -7.48 4.06
CA GLU A 72 -23.67 -7.56 4.08
C GLU A 72 -24.35 -6.35 3.43
N LYS A 73 -23.71 -5.17 3.52
CA LYS A 73 -24.25 -3.93 2.95
C LYS A 73 -23.92 -3.75 1.46
N ALA A 74 -23.07 -4.60 0.87
CA ALA A 74 -22.61 -4.41 -0.50
C ALA A 74 -23.74 -4.59 -1.54
N SER A 75 -24.71 -5.47 -1.28
CA SER A 75 -25.78 -5.80 -2.22
C SER A 75 -26.81 -4.69 -2.43
N GLN A 76 -26.96 -3.79 -1.46
CA GLN A 76 -27.95 -2.70 -1.48
C GLN A 76 -27.29 -1.31 -1.61
N TRP A 77 -25.96 -1.27 -1.66
CA TRP A 77 -25.23 -0.01 -1.68
C TRP A 77 -25.03 0.50 -3.10
N SER A 78 -25.28 1.79 -3.28
CA SER A 78 -24.85 2.58 -4.42
C SER A 78 -24.34 3.91 -3.91
N SER A 79 -23.27 4.44 -4.50
CA SER A 79 -22.89 5.84 -4.31
C SER A 79 -23.86 6.75 -5.06
N THR A 80 -24.20 7.89 -4.47
CA THR A 80 -24.98 8.98 -5.08
C THR A 80 -24.13 9.86 -5.96
#